data_AF-A0A5P8YUG7-F1
#
_entry.id   AF-A0A5P8YUG7-F1
#
_cell.length_a   1.000
_cell.length_b   1.000
_cell.length_c   1.000
_cell.angle_alpha   90.00
_cell.angle_beta   90.00
_cell.angle_gamma   90.00
#
_symmetry.space_group_name_H-M   'P 1'
#
loop_
_entity.id
_entity.type
_entity.pdbx_description
1 polymer ?
#
loop_
_entity_poly.entity_id
_entity_poly.type
_entity_poly.pdbx_seq_one_letter_code
_entity_poly.pdbx_strand_id
1 'polypeptide(L)'
;MTQFYVVRDSDENLVWIAAHETAGEHRIFVYLPNTGTWQHSTAVEDDFYASDRTATYMPISADQAARQLPNLQKVSAKTAGWLLEDLTSSATATGAELGLPIVTAARPTTEAQVIEILVINDGRTWTVVYNGPSNGAARTFASELRNGKKNRINRIGRFDARVVRETVVEARRIVEKASA
;
A
#
# COMPACT_ATOMS: atom_id res chain seq x y z
N MET A 1 -11.13 5.09 19.32
CA MET A 1 -10.09 4.05 19.31
C MET A 1 -10.42 3.13 18.16
N THR A 2 -9.43 2.62 17.43
CA THR A 2 -9.70 1.79 16.24
C THR A 2 -9.14 0.39 16.46
N GLN A 3 -9.92 -0.62 16.12
CA GLN A 3 -9.49 -2.01 16.14
C GLN A 3 -9.39 -2.52 14.70
N PHE A 4 -8.33 -3.27 14.39
CA PHE A 4 -8.11 -3.81 13.06
C PHE A 4 -8.37 -5.30 13.04
N TYR A 5 -8.85 -5.79 11.90
CA TYR A 5 -9.18 -7.19 11.70
C TYR A 5 -8.65 -7.68 10.35
N VAL A 6 -8.13 -8.90 10.34
CA VAL A 6 -8.10 -9.72 9.13
C VAL A 6 -9.49 -10.32 8.96
N VAL A 7 -10.09 -10.12 7.80
CA VAL A 7 -11.39 -10.70 7.45
C VAL A 7 -11.16 -11.83 6.46
N ARG A 8 -11.63 -13.03 6.80
CA ARG A 8 -11.58 -14.20 5.94
C ARG A 8 -12.98 -14.73 5.66
N ASP A 9 -13.21 -15.19 4.44
CA ASP A 9 -14.44 -15.89 4.07
C ASP A 9 -14.50 -17.31 4.69
N SER A 10 -15.58 -18.04 4.42
CA SER A 10 -15.78 -19.42 4.89
C SER A 10 -14.73 -20.42 4.38
N ASP A 11 -14.06 -20.10 3.28
CA ASP A 11 -12.99 -20.90 2.68
C ASP A 11 -11.60 -20.47 3.18
N GLU A 12 -11.56 -19.65 4.24
CA GLU A 12 -10.37 -19.05 4.84
C GLU A 12 -9.59 -18.11 3.92
N ASN A 13 -10.14 -17.65 2.79
CA ASN A 13 -9.46 -16.69 1.93
C ASN A 13 -9.45 -15.30 2.55
N LEU A 14 -8.31 -14.60 2.47
CA LEU A 14 -8.23 -13.20 2.87
C LEU A 14 -9.08 -12.35 1.91
N VAL A 15 -10.15 -11.76 2.43
CA VAL A 15 -11.03 -10.88 1.65
C VAL A 15 -10.77 -9.41 1.95
N TRP A 16 -10.59 -9.05 3.21
CA TRP A 16 -10.39 -7.66 3.63
C TRP A 16 -9.41 -7.52 4.79
N ILE A 17 -8.84 -6.33 4.89
CA ILE A 17 -8.41 -5.78 6.18
C ILE A 17 -9.45 -4.74 6.57
N ALA A 18 -10.08 -4.94 7.72
CA ALA A 18 -11.11 -4.07 8.26
C ALA A 18 -10.60 -3.24 9.44
N ALA A 19 -11.16 -2.05 9.60
CA ALA A 19 -10.93 -1.14 10.70
C ALA A 19 -12.27 -0.76 11.33
N HIS A 20 -12.41 -1.07 12.61
CA HIS A 20 -13.58 -0.75 13.41
C HIS A 20 -13.30 0.49 14.26
N GLU A 21 -13.98 1.59 13.95
CA GLU A 21 -13.91 2.81 14.74
C GLU A 21 -14.81 2.70 15.98
N THR A 22 -14.25 2.50 17.17
CA THR A 22 -15.03 2.25 18.39
C THR A 22 -15.31 3.51 19.24
N ALA A 23 -14.85 4.69 18.83
CA ALA A 23 -15.06 5.93 19.58
C ALA A 23 -16.17 6.83 19.03
N GLY A 24 -16.61 6.59 17.79
CA GLY A 24 -17.61 7.38 17.10
C GLY A 24 -18.84 6.55 16.77
N GLU A 25 -19.23 6.54 15.51
CA GLU A 25 -20.43 5.88 15.02
C GLU A 25 -20.32 4.35 14.91
N HIS A 26 -19.28 3.74 15.48
CA HIS A 26 -19.08 2.28 15.46
C HIS A 26 -18.98 1.67 14.05
N ARG A 27 -18.49 2.48 13.11
CA ARG A 27 -18.41 2.15 11.69
C ARG A 27 -17.30 1.16 11.37
N ILE A 28 -17.54 0.32 10.37
CA ILE A 28 -16.54 -0.58 9.79
C ILE A 28 -16.06 -0.06 8.43
N PHE A 29 -14.75 0.17 8.34
CA PHE A 29 -14.09 0.50 7.09
C PHE A 29 -13.28 -0.68 6.57
N VAL A 30 -13.23 -0.87 5.25
CA VAL A 30 -12.34 -1.83 4.58
C VAL A 30 -11.30 -1.11 3.74
N TYR A 31 -10.08 -1.64 3.70
CA TYR A 31 -9.06 -1.10 2.82
C TYR A 31 -9.31 -1.50 1.36
N LEU A 32 -9.39 -0.53 0.46
CA LEU A 32 -9.57 -0.77 -0.97
C LEU A 32 -8.24 -0.52 -1.72
N PRO A 33 -7.54 -1.57 -2.20
CA PRO A 33 -6.26 -1.41 -2.92
C PRO A 33 -6.38 -0.67 -4.25
N ASN A 34 -7.58 -0.61 -4.84
CA ASN A 34 -7.84 0.09 -6.09
C ASN A 34 -7.60 1.60 -5.94
N THR A 35 -8.02 2.19 -4.81
CA THR A 35 -7.90 3.63 -4.51
C THR A 35 -6.80 3.93 -3.49
N GLY A 36 -6.39 2.93 -2.71
CA GLY A 36 -5.43 3.08 -1.63
C GLY A 36 -6.00 3.78 -0.39
N THR A 37 -7.33 3.79 -0.26
CA THR A 37 -8.07 4.46 0.82
C THR A 37 -8.95 3.45 1.57
N TRP A 38 -9.42 3.84 2.75
CA TRP A 38 -10.39 3.07 3.52
C TRP A 38 -11.79 3.49 3.13
N GLN A 39 -12.66 2.53 2.89
CA GLN A 39 -14.04 2.74 2.45
C GLN A 39 -14.98 2.21 3.53
N HIS A 40 -15.93 3.02 3.96
CA HIS A 40 -17.02 2.52 4.79
C HIS A 40 -17.77 1.42 4.03
N SER A 41 -18.04 0.30 4.68
CA SER A 41 -18.75 -0.82 4.06
C SER A 41 -19.85 -1.29 4.97
N THR A 42 -21.09 -0.94 4.62
CA THR A 42 -22.29 -1.38 5.33
C THR A 42 -22.45 -2.90 5.30
N ALA A 43 -22.12 -3.54 4.17
CA ALA A 43 -22.17 -5.00 4.07
C ALA A 43 -21.24 -5.71 5.06
N VAL A 44 -20.00 -5.21 5.24
CA VAL A 44 -19.05 -5.77 6.21
C VAL A 44 -19.44 -5.39 7.64
N GLU A 45 -20.01 -4.21 7.84
CA GLU A 45 -20.57 -3.79 9.13
C GLU A 45 -21.72 -4.71 9.59
N ASP A 46 -22.67 -4.97 8.70
CA ASP A 46 -23.81 -5.86 8.96
C ASP A 46 -23.34 -7.27 9.31
N ASP A 47 -22.39 -7.84 8.55
CA ASP A 47 -21.82 -9.17 8.84
C ASP A 47 -21.00 -9.17 10.14
N PHE A 48 -20.27 -8.08 10.44
CA PHE A 48 -19.53 -7.97 11.71
C PHE A 48 -20.45 -7.97 12.93
N TYR A 49 -21.64 -7.36 12.86
CA TYR A 49 -22.59 -7.35 13.97
C TYR A 49 -23.57 -8.53 13.97
N ALA A 50 -23.61 -9.32 12.89
CA ALA A 50 -24.45 -10.50 12.81
C ALA A 50 -24.07 -11.56 13.86
N SER A 51 -25.09 -12.27 14.36
CA SER A 51 -24.91 -13.42 15.25
C SER A 51 -24.46 -14.67 14.51
N ASP A 52 -24.85 -14.80 13.24
CA ASP A 52 -24.44 -15.88 12.33
C ASP A 52 -23.62 -15.27 11.19
N ARG A 53 -22.31 -15.14 11.43
CA ARG A 53 -21.39 -14.45 10.51
C ARG A 53 -20.95 -15.37 9.39
N THR A 54 -20.90 -14.83 8.18
CA THR A 54 -20.35 -15.54 7.03
C THR A 54 -18.83 -15.43 6.97
N ALA A 55 -18.25 -14.35 7.52
CA ALA A 55 -16.81 -14.14 7.59
C ALA A 55 -16.27 -14.28 9.01
N THR A 56 -14.99 -14.66 9.09
CA THR A 56 -14.23 -14.68 10.34
C THR A 56 -13.42 -13.40 10.49
N TYR A 57 -13.53 -12.75 11.64
CA TYR A 57 -12.83 -11.50 11.98
C TYR A 57 -11.76 -11.76 13.03
N MET A 58 -10.51 -11.85 12.60
CA MET A 58 -9.38 -12.05 13.51
C MET A 58 -8.74 -10.71 13.87
N PRO A 59 -8.72 -10.31 15.15
CA PRO A 59 -8.12 -9.05 15.55
C PRO A 59 -6.61 -9.04 15.29
N ILE A 60 -6.12 -7.91 14.79
CA ILE A 60 -4.70 -7.67 14.51
C ILE A 60 -4.28 -6.29 15.04
N SER A 61 -2.97 -6.12 15.24
CA SER A 61 -2.43 -4.80 15.56
C SER A 61 -2.44 -3.87 14.35
N ALA A 62 -2.38 -2.57 14.59
CA ALA A 62 -2.27 -1.56 13.54
C ALA A 62 -0.99 -1.75 12.69
N ASP A 63 0.12 -2.19 13.29
CA ASP A 63 1.35 -2.54 12.57
C ASP A 63 1.16 -3.75 11.64
N GLN A 64 0.45 -4.78 12.12
CA GLN A 64 0.15 -5.96 11.31
C GLN A 64 -0.77 -5.60 10.14
N ALA A 65 -1.80 -4.77 10.39
CA ALA A 65 -2.68 -4.25 9.35
C ALA A 65 -1.87 -3.53 8.27
N ALA A 66 -1.01 -2.59 8.67
CA ALA A 66 -0.16 -1.83 7.76
C ALA A 66 0.76 -2.70 6.89
N ARG A 67 1.30 -3.80 7.45
CA ARG A 67 2.13 -4.76 6.71
C ARG A 67 1.35 -5.61 5.71
N GLN A 68 0.05 -5.82 5.93
CA GLN A 68 -0.79 -6.62 5.04
C GLN A 68 -1.41 -5.84 3.89
N LEU A 69 -1.61 -4.52 4.03
CA LEU A 69 -2.22 -3.69 2.97
C LEU A 69 -1.59 -3.87 1.58
N PRO A 70 -0.25 -3.96 1.42
CA PRO A 70 0.38 -4.15 0.10
C PRO A 70 0.09 -5.51 -0.55
N ASN A 71 -0.33 -6.51 0.23
CA ASN A 71 -0.56 -7.88 -0.25
C ASN A 71 -2.02 -8.11 -0.67
N LEU A 72 -2.92 -7.17 -0.35
CA LEU A 72 -4.31 -7.27 -0.75
C LEU A 72 -4.46 -7.13 -2.27
N GLN A 73 -5.25 -8.03 -2.85
CA GLN A 73 -5.55 -8.00 -4.27
C GLN A 73 -6.56 -6.90 -4.58
N LYS A 74 -6.42 -6.29 -5.75
CA LYS A 74 -7.40 -5.31 -6.25
C LYS A 74 -8.70 -6.02 -6.57
N VAL A 75 -9.82 -5.36 -6.28
CA VAL A 75 -11.15 -5.79 -6.71
C VAL A 75 -11.21 -5.68 -8.22
N SER A 76 -11.56 -6.79 -8.88
CA SER A 76 -11.68 -6.86 -10.33
C SER A 76 -12.95 -6.14 -10.79
N ALA A 77 -12.81 -5.02 -11.50
CA ALA A 77 -13.95 -4.28 -12.05
C ALA A 77 -14.79 -5.11 -13.05
N LYS A 78 -14.19 -6.12 -13.69
CA LYS A 78 -14.89 -7.00 -14.64
C LYS A 78 -15.89 -7.93 -13.96
N THR A 79 -15.55 -8.43 -12.77
CA THR A 79 -16.32 -9.46 -12.07
C THR A 79 -17.07 -8.93 -10.85
N ALA A 80 -16.59 -7.82 -10.27
CA ALA A 80 -17.13 -7.20 -9.08
C ALA A 80 -17.22 -5.67 -9.23
N GLY A 81 -17.65 -5.21 -10.42
CA GLY A 81 -17.83 -3.78 -10.71
C GLY A 81 -18.85 -3.10 -9.78
N TRP A 82 -19.95 -3.80 -9.47
CA TRP A 82 -20.98 -3.33 -8.54
C TRP A 82 -20.43 -3.06 -7.14
N LEU A 83 -19.55 -3.94 -6.64
CA LEU A 83 -18.92 -3.79 -5.34
C LEU A 83 -17.92 -2.63 -5.34
N LEU A 84 -17.19 -2.44 -6.44
CA LEU A 84 -16.28 -1.31 -6.57
C LEU A 84 -17.03 0.02 -6.58
N GLU A 85 -18.17 0.10 -7.28
CA GLU A 85 -19.02 1.29 -7.31
C GLU A 85 -19.59 1.60 -5.92
N ASP A 86 -20.15 0.60 -5.24
CA ASP A 86 -20.67 0.72 -3.87
C ASP A 86 -19.61 1.26 -2.90
N LEU A 87 -18.45 0.60 -2.83
CA LEU A 87 -17.35 0.99 -1.95
C LEU A 87 -16.77 2.36 -2.30
N THR A 88 -16.73 2.76 -3.57
CA THR A 88 -16.18 4.06 -3.97
C THR A 88 -17.17 5.22 -3.85
N SER A 89 -18.46 4.92 -3.74
CA SER A 89 -19.52 5.91 -3.44
C SER A 89 -19.67 6.21 -1.94
N SER A 90 -19.06 5.38 -1.10
CA SER A 90 -19.18 5.42 0.36
C SER A 90 -18.24 6.44 1.01
N ALA A 91 -18.47 6.73 2.30
CA ALA A 91 -17.60 7.62 3.07
C ALA A 91 -16.18 7.04 3.15
N THR A 92 -15.17 7.90 2.97
CA THR A 92 -13.77 7.49 2.96
C THR A 92 -13.05 7.89 4.24
N ALA A 93 -12.08 7.09 4.67
CA ALA A 93 -11.11 7.47 5.69
C ALA A 93 -9.67 7.24 5.21
N THR A 94 -8.76 8.00 5.79
CA THR A 94 -7.32 7.80 5.68
C THR A 94 -6.83 6.85 6.77
N GLY A 95 -5.69 6.19 6.51
CA GLY A 95 -5.09 5.34 7.53
C GLY A 95 -4.70 6.08 8.81
N ALA A 96 -4.32 7.36 8.69
CA ALA A 96 -3.96 8.19 9.83
C ALA A 96 -5.18 8.50 10.73
N GLU A 97 -6.34 8.80 10.13
CA GLU A 97 -7.60 8.98 10.86
C GLU A 97 -8.01 7.71 11.61
N LEU A 98 -7.71 6.54 11.03
CA LEU A 98 -7.97 5.24 11.65
C LEU A 98 -6.89 4.81 12.65
N GLY A 99 -5.88 5.63 12.92
CA GLY A 99 -4.82 5.30 13.86
C GLY A 99 -3.89 4.19 13.40
N LEU A 100 -3.81 3.93 12.08
CA LEU A 100 -2.68 3.18 11.56
C LEU A 100 -1.42 3.98 11.88
N PRO A 101 -0.33 3.29 12.30
CA PRO A 101 0.95 3.94 12.33
C PRO A 101 1.15 4.54 10.94
N ILE A 102 1.43 5.84 10.90
CA ILE A 102 1.92 6.42 9.67
C ILE A 102 3.14 5.57 9.36
N VAL A 103 3.04 4.74 8.32
CA VAL A 103 4.21 4.12 7.72
C VAL A 103 4.93 5.26 7.00
N THR A 104 5.46 6.21 7.77
CA THR A 104 6.86 6.53 7.69
C THR A 104 7.58 5.23 8.02
N ALA A 105 7.54 4.26 7.09
CA ALA A 105 8.76 3.50 6.82
C ALA A 105 9.81 4.60 6.84
N ALA A 106 10.75 4.56 7.79
CA ALA A 106 11.79 5.57 7.87
C ALA A 106 12.36 5.68 6.45
N ARG A 107 11.90 6.71 5.73
CA ARG A 107 11.96 6.70 4.28
C ARG A 107 13.42 6.95 4.01
N PRO A 108 14.11 6.13 3.20
CA PRO A 108 15.56 6.20 3.04
C PRO A 108 16.02 7.66 2.94
N THR A 109 16.55 8.20 4.03
CA THR A 109 17.08 9.58 4.04
C THR A 109 18.53 9.59 3.59
N THR A 110 19.14 8.40 3.53
CA THR A 110 20.53 8.19 3.17
C THR A 110 20.66 7.33 1.91
N GLU A 111 21.69 7.58 1.12
CA GLU A 111 22.01 6.76 -0.06
C GLU A 111 22.27 5.28 0.30
N ALA A 112 22.72 4.98 1.53
CA ALA A 112 22.98 3.61 1.98
C ALA A 112 21.69 2.77 2.04
N GLN A 113 20.62 3.33 2.60
CA GLN A 113 19.32 2.66 2.66
C GLN A 113 18.71 2.48 1.26
N VAL A 114 18.94 3.42 0.34
CA VAL A 114 18.54 3.28 -1.06
C VAL A 114 19.27 2.10 -1.72
N ILE A 115 20.57 1.94 -1.46
CA ILE A 115 21.37 0.82 -1.98
C ILE A 115 20.84 -0.50 -1.44
N GLU A 116 20.56 -0.62 -0.13
CA GLU A 116 20.01 -1.85 0.46
C GLU A 116 18.71 -2.29 -0.22
N ILE A 117 17.80 -1.36 -0.47
CA ILE A 117 16.53 -1.62 -1.18
C ILE A 117 16.77 -2.04 -2.64
N LEU A 118 17.72 -1.39 -3.31
CA LEU A 118 17.96 -1.63 -4.73
C LEU A 118 18.80 -2.88 -5.00
N VAL A 119 19.60 -3.35 -4.04
CA VAL A 119 20.37 -4.61 -4.15
C VAL A 119 19.43 -5.82 -4.24
N ILE A 120 18.34 -5.81 -3.49
CA ILE A 120 17.33 -6.88 -3.49
C ILE A 120 16.31 -6.74 -4.63
N ASN A 121 16.32 -5.62 -5.36
CA ASN A 121 15.41 -5.39 -6.47
C ASN A 121 15.88 -6.15 -7.72
N ASP A 122 15.11 -7.16 -8.12
CA ASP A 122 15.37 -8.01 -9.28
C ASP A 122 14.90 -7.43 -10.62
N GLY A 123 14.39 -6.19 -10.61
CA GLY A 123 13.84 -5.49 -11.77
C GLY A 123 12.39 -5.84 -12.12
N ARG A 124 11.75 -6.81 -11.44
CA ARG A 124 10.36 -7.20 -11.71
C ARG A 124 9.35 -6.23 -11.12
N THR A 125 9.67 -5.65 -9.97
CA THR A 125 8.76 -4.74 -9.23
C THR A 125 9.32 -3.34 -9.10
N TRP A 126 8.44 -2.35 -9.19
CA TRP A 126 8.74 -0.97 -8.79
C TRP A 126 8.75 -0.88 -7.27
N THR A 127 9.85 -0.41 -6.70
CA THR A 127 10.01 -0.28 -5.25
C THR A 127 10.23 1.17 -4.89
N VAL A 128 9.57 1.65 -3.84
CA VAL A 128 9.79 3.01 -3.33
C VAL A 128 11.21 3.12 -2.78
N VAL A 129 11.97 4.08 -3.28
CA VAL A 129 13.38 4.30 -2.90
C VAL A 129 13.63 5.67 -2.30
N TYR A 130 12.78 6.65 -2.56
CA TYR A 130 12.99 8.01 -2.07
C TYR A 130 11.65 8.74 -1.93
N ASN A 131 11.59 9.68 -1.00
CA ASN A 131 10.50 10.63 -0.91
C ASN A 131 11.08 12.02 -0.69
N GLY A 132 10.97 12.86 -1.70
CA GLY A 132 11.54 14.19 -1.68
C GLY A 132 10.74 15.15 -0.78
N PRO A 133 11.40 16.17 -0.20
CA PRO A 133 10.72 17.25 0.50
C PRO A 133 9.83 18.10 -0.44
N SER A 134 10.00 17.95 -1.76
CA SER A 134 9.20 18.61 -2.78
C SER A 134 9.17 17.77 -4.07
N ASN A 135 8.22 18.08 -4.95
CA ASN A 135 8.15 17.47 -6.29
C ASN A 135 9.42 17.75 -7.11
N GLY A 136 10.00 18.94 -6.98
CA GLY A 136 11.29 19.26 -7.59
C GLY A 136 12.41 18.33 -7.13
N ALA A 137 12.52 18.08 -5.82
CA ALA A 137 13.53 17.18 -5.26
C ALA A 137 13.32 15.73 -5.73
N ALA A 138 12.07 15.25 -5.77
CA ALA A 138 11.74 13.92 -6.28
C ALA A 138 12.11 13.74 -7.75
N ARG A 139 11.79 14.72 -8.60
CA ARG A 139 12.15 14.72 -10.02
C ARG A 139 13.66 14.74 -10.24
N THR A 140 14.39 15.57 -9.47
CA THR A 140 15.85 15.62 -9.52
C THR A 140 16.43 14.27 -9.15
N PHE A 141 16.00 13.68 -8.03
CA PHE A 141 16.49 12.36 -7.60
C PHE A 141 16.21 11.26 -8.65
N ALA A 142 14.97 11.19 -9.17
CA ALA A 142 14.63 10.22 -10.21
C ALA A 142 15.43 10.42 -11.49
N SER A 143 15.77 11.67 -11.83
CA SER A 143 16.63 12.00 -12.97
C SER A 143 18.08 11.58 -12.71
N GLU A 144 18.62 11.85 -11.53
CA GLU A 144 19.99 11.46 -11.15
C GLU A 144 20.17 9.95 -11.11
N LEU A 145 19.15 9.22 -10.65
CA LEU A 145 19.15 7.76 -10.60
C LEU A 145 19.14 7.16 -12.01
N ARG A 146 18.28 7.66 -12.91
CA ARG A 146 18.23 7.22 -14.33
C ARG A 146 19.51 7.55 -15.11
N ASN A 147 20.07 8.73 -14.86
CA ASN A 147 21.21 9.26 -15.63
C ASN A 147 22.57 8.81 -15.09
N GLY A 148 22.63 7.89 -14.14
CA GLY A 148 23.92 7.41 -13.67
C GLY A 148 24.66 8.35 -12.69
N LYS A 149 24.05 9.50 -12.31
CA LYS A 149 24.76 10.56 -11.57
C LYS A 149 25.00 10.23 -10.09
N LYS A 150 24.24 9.29 -9.53
CA LYS A 150 24.45 8.76 -8.17
C LYS A 150 25.53 7.66 -8.18
N ASN A 151 26.80 8.04 -8.23
CA ASN A 151 27.93 7.12 -8.41
C ASN A 151 27.91 5.89 -7.49
N ARG A 152 27.52 6.05 -6.22
CA ARG A 152 27.46 4.92 -5.26
C ARG A 152 26.34 3.93 -5.58
N ILE A 153 25.18 4.43 -6.04
CA ILE A 153 24.04 3.59 -6.42
C ILE A 153 24.28 2.94 -7.79
N ASN A 154 24.87 3.65 -8.74
CA ASN A 154 25.12 3.07 -10.06
C ASN A 154 26.17 1.95 -10.08
N ARG A 155 27.00 1.84 -9.03
CA ARG A 155 27.91 0.68 -8.86
C ARG A 155 27.17 -0.65 -8.73
N ILE A 156 25.93 -0.66 -8.23
CA ILE A 156 25.15 -1.91 -8.08
C ILE A 156 24.32 -2.24 -9.34
N GLY A 157 24.22 -1.32 -10.30
CA GLY A 157 23.56 -1.55 -11.58
C GLY A 157 22.91 -0.29 -12.16
N ARG A 158 22.25 -0.46 -13.30
CA ARG A 158 21.40 0.57 -13.90
C ARG A 158 19.97 0.43 -13.39
N PHE A 159 19.31 1.56 -13.17
CA PHE A 159 17.96 1.62 -12.62
C PHE A 159 17.07 2.53 -13.46
N ASP A 160 15.82 2.10 -13.62
CA ASP A 160 14.73 2.93 -14.07
C ASP A 160 14.09 3.60 -12.84
N ALA A 161 13.58 4.82 -12.98
CA ALA A 161 13.03 5.59 -11.86
C ALA A 161 11.88 6.48 -12.30
N ARG A 162 10.81 6.52 -11.50
CA ARG A 162 9.62 7.34 -11.75
C ARG A 162 9.15 8.06 -10.49
N VAL A 163 8.59 9.25 -10.67
CA VAL A 163 7.93 9.99 -9.58
C VAL A 163 6.46 9.57 -9.53
N VAL A 164 6.00 9.16 -8.36
CA VAL A 164 4.61 8.86 -8.03
C VAL A 164 4.15 9.78 -6.91
N ARG A 165 2.84 10.10 -6.85
CA ARG A 165 2.25 10.93 -5.78
C ARG A 165 3.02 12.24 -5.54
N GLU A 166 3.49 12.85 -6.62
CA GLU A 166 4.28 14.09 -6.70
C GLU A 166 5.65 14.10 -6.02
N THR A 167 5.84 13.41 -4.91
CA THR A 167 7.06 13.50 -4.07
C THR A 167 7.79 12.17 -3.90
N VAL A 168 7.14 11.05 -4.25
CA VAL A 168 7.70 9.71 -4.04
C VAL A 168 8.41 9.25 -5.29
N VAL A 169 9.57 8.64 -5.17
CA VAL A 169 10.29 8.00 -6.27
C VAL A 169 10.26 6.50 -6.08
N GLU A 170 9.76 5.81 -7.11
CA GLU A 170 9.92 4.38 -7.26
C GLU A 170 11.04 4.08 -8.26
N ALA A 171 11.79 3.02 -8.02
CA ALA A 171 12.83 2.55 -8.91
C ALA A 171 12.78 1.03 -9.07
N ARG A 172 13.34 0.56 -10.18
CA ARG A 172 13.55 -0.86 -10.46
C ARG A 172 14.85 -1.05 -11.22
N ARG A 173 15.50 -2.20 -11.05
CA ARG A 173 16.71 -2.54 -11.79
C ARG A 173 16.40 -2.75 -13.27
N ILE A 174 17.25 -2.22 -14.14
CA ILE A 174 17.21 -2.52 -15.57
C ILE A 174 17.97 -3.83 -15.77
N VAL A 175 17.24 -4.89 -16.09
CA VAL A 175 17.83 -6.15 -16.54
C VAL A 175 18.12 -5.97 -18.02
N GLU A 176 19.39 -5.73 -18.37
CA GLU A 176 19.81 -5.76 -19.77
C GLU A 176 19.55 -7.18 -20.29
N LYS A 177 18.64 -7.33 -21.26
CA LYS A 177 18.52 -8.59 -22.00
C LYS A 177 19.89 -8.85 -22.61
N ALA A 178 20.50 -9.98 -22.27
CA ALA A 178 21.64 -10.49 -23.01
C ALA A 178 21.22 -10.53 -24.49
N SER A 179 21.84 -9.70 -25.31
CA SER A 179 21.71 -9.77 -26.76
C SER A 179 22.14 -11.17 -27.18
N ALA A 180 21.18 -11.94 -27.69
CA ALA A 180 21.47 -13.14 -28.48
C ALA A 180 22.02 -12.74 -29.85
#